data_AF-A0A355A663-F1
#
_entry.id   AF-A0A355A663-F1
#
_cell.length_a   1.000
_cell.length_b   1.000
_cell.length_c   1.000
_cell.angle_alpha   90.00
_cell.angle_beta   90.00
_cell.angle_gamma   90.00
#
_symmetry.space_group_name_H-M   'P 1'
#
loop_
_entity.id
_entity.type
_entity.pdbx_description
1 polymer ?
#
loop_
_entity_poly.entity_id
_entity_poly.type
_entity_poly.pdbx_seq_one_letter_code
_entity_poly.pdbx_strand_id
1 'polypeptide(L)'
;MVEGKSFSDPGEGFFTVAEIGEGFPEIKKIPARVRAYQQVKLDVTGMDEEADLEKEIEKRADPEAIVEIRLQGVFSFLPNVPNLTARMKQQFYHLELKDDTDFFNLELLRGWATEPTLRGSFLRRMLNRLETAGEEKERKIAYLALLKGVSALTKGER
;
A
#
# COMPACT_ATOMS: atom_id res chain seq x y z
N MET A 1 3.74 26.59 -3.04
CA MET A 1 4.17 26.63 -4.45
C MET A 1 2.96 26.27 -5.30
N VAL A 2 2.81 26.82 -6.51
CA VAL A 2 1.60 26.55 -7.32
C VAL A 2 1.62 25.12 -7.86
N GLU A 3 2.70 24.73 -8.53
CA GLU A 3 2.94 23.36 -8.98
C GLU A 3 3.65 22.55 -7.89
N GLY A 4 3.42 21.23 -7.84
CA GLY A 4 4.13 20.32 -6.95
C GLY A 4 5.52 19.96 -7.45
N LYS A 5 6.41 19.59 -6.53
CA LYS A 5 7.75 19.04 -6.85
C LYS A 5 7.83 17.54 -6.62
N SER A 6 7.06 17.03 -5.66
CA SER A 6 7.12 15.65 -5.20
C SER A 6 5.84 15.29 -4.46
N PHE A 7 5.65 14.02 -4.12
CA PHE A 7 4.56 13.59 -3.24
C PHE A 7 4.61 14.20 -1.83
N SER A 8 5.80 14.61 -1.37
CA SER A 8 5.98 15.34 -0.11
C SER A 8 5.77 16.86 -0.22
N ASP A 9 5.68 17.38 -1.44
CA ASP A 9 5.43 18.79 -1.76
C ASP A 9 4.49 18.86 -2.98
N PRO A 10 3.19 18.55 -2.80
CA PRO A 10 2.24 18.37 -3.92
C PRO A 10 1.84 19.69 -4.61
N GLY A 11 2.22 20.84 -4.03
CA GLY A 11 1.77 22.15 -4.47
C GLY A 11 0.32 22.45 -4.09
N GLU A 12 -0.11 23.68 -4.36
CA GLU A 12 -1.43 24.20 -3.97
C GLU A 12 -2.42 24.22 -5.15
N GLY A 13 -1.92 24.24 -6.40
CA GLY A 13 -2.76 24.25 -7.59
C GLY A 13 -3.48 25.58 -7.87
N PHE A 14 -3.18 26.65 -7.14
CA PHE A 14 -3.75 27.98 -7.38
C PHE A 14 -2.75 29.10 -7.11
N PHE A 15 -2.95 30.23 -7.78
CA PHE A 15 -2.35 31.50 -7.42
C PHE A 15 -3.20 32.18 -6.35
N THR A 16 -2.56 32.76 -5.35
CA THR A 16 -3.23 33.66 -4.41
C THR A 16 -3.04 35.09 -4.88
N VAL A 17 -4.15 35.79 -5.13
CA VAL A 17 -4.17 37.20 -5.48
C VAL A 17 -4.74 37.96 -4.31
N ALA A 18 -3.95 38.88 -3.75
CA ALA A 18 -4.38 39.80 -2.72
C ALA A 18 -4.58 41.18 -3.34
N GLU A 19 -5.80 41.70 -3.28
CA GLU A 19 -6.14 43.05 -3.69
C GLU A 19 -6.12 43.94 -2.45
N ILE A 20 -5.23 44.95 -2.45
CA ILE A 20 -5.04 45.90 -1.35
C ILE A 20 -5.49 47.28 -1.83
N GLY A 21 -6.49 47.84 -1.17
CA GLY A 21 -7.05 49.16 -1.43
C GLY A 21 -7.51 49.85 -0.14
N GLU A 22 -8.38 50.85 -0.25
CA GLU A 22 -9.00 51.48 0.93
C GLU A 22 -10.04 50.54 1.54
N GLY A 23 -9.64 49.81 2.60
CA GLY A 23 -10.50 48.85 3.30
C GLY A 23 -9.74 47.59 3.73
N PHE A 24 -10.48 46.54 4.06
CA PHE A 24 -9.87 45.23 4.33
C PHE A 24 -9.37 44.60 3.02
N PRO A 25 -8.19 43.95 3.03
CA PRO A 25 -7.70 43.23 1.85
C PRO A 25 -8.65 42.14 1.38
N GLU A 26 -8.84 42.03 0.06
CA GLU A 26 -9.58 40.92 -0.55
C GLU A 26 -8.58 39.85 -1.03
N ILE A 27 -8.84 38.58 -0.72
CA ILE A 27 -7.98 37.46 -1.12
C ILE A 27 -8.78 36.53 -2.05
N LYS A 28 -8.27 36.33 -3.26
CA LYS A 28 -8.83 35.41 -4.27
C LYS A 28 -7.84 34.29 -4.56
N LYS A 29 -8.36 33.07 -4.75
CA LYS A 29 -7.59 31.92 -5.25
C LYS A 29 -7.97 31.69 -6.70
N ILE A 30 -6.99 31.79 -7.60
CA ILE A 30 -7.17 31.56 -9.03
C ILE A 30 -6.56 30.19 -9.37
N PRO A 31 -7.37 29.19 -9.78
CA PRO A 31 -6.85 27.88 -10.14
C PRO A 31 -5.79 27.96 -11.24
N ALA A 32 -4.70 27.24 -11.05
CA ALA A 32 -3.66 27.06 -12.05
C ALA A 32 -3.85 25.70 -12.73
N ARG A 33 -3.57 25.62 -14.03
CA ARG A 33 -3.52 24.33 -14.73
C ARG A 33 -2.17 23.65 -14.44
N VAL A 34 -2.12 22.90 -13.35
CA VAL A 34 -0.97 22.07 -12.96
C VAL A 34 -1.43 20.62 -12.80
N ARG A 35 -0.52 19.67 -12.96
CA ARG A 35 -0.81 18.27 -12.65
C ARG A 35 -0.81 18.06 -11.15
N ALA A 36 -1.85 17.41 -10.64
CA ALA A 36 -1.96 17.11 -9.23
C ALA A 36 -1.05 15.93 -8.87
N TYR A 37 -0.38 16.02 -7.71
CA TYR A 37 0.20 14.87 -7.04
C TYR A 37 -0.86 14.27 -6.12
N GLN A 38 -1.19 13.00 -6.32
CA GLN A 38 -2.16 12.26 -5.52
C GLN A 38 -1.47 11.12 -4.79
N GLN A 39 -1.60 11.08 -3.46
CA GLN A 39 -1.12 9.95 -2.66
C GLN A 39 -2.32 9.21 -2.09
N VAL A 40 -2.42 7.92 -2.38
CA VAL A 40 -3.54 7.06 -1.98
C VAL A 40 -3.00 5.89 -1.17
N LYS A 41 -3.63 5.60 -0.03
CA LYS A 41 -3.38 4.38 0.73
C LYS A 41 -4.34 3.30 0.28
N LEU A 42 -3.83 2.11 0.01
CA LEU A 42 -4.61 0.94 -0.39
C LEU A 42 -4.35 -0.19 0.60
N ASP A 43 -5.36 -0.51 1.42
CA ASP A 43 -5.31 -1.69 2.29
C ASP A 43 -5.51 -2.96 1.45
N VAL A 44 -4.52 -3.85 1.49
CA VAL A 44 -4.51 -5.11 0.74
C VAL A 44 -5.04 -6.29 1.57
N THR A 45 -5.40 -6.04 2.82
CA THR A 45 -5.88 -7.07 3.74
C THR A 45 -7.19 -7.67 3.23
N GLY A 46 -7.20 -8.98 3.04
CA GLY A 46 -8.38 -9.70 2.54
C GLY A 46 -8.46 -9.80 1.02
N MET A 47 -7.49 -9.26 0.28
CA MET A 47 -7.30 -9.62 -1.12
C MET A 47 -6.71 -11.02 -1.20
N ASP A 48 -7.34 -11.90 -1.96
CA ASP A 48 -6.94 -13.30 -2.09
C ASP A 48 -6.09 -13.56 -3.35
N GLU A 49 -6.21 -12.71 -4.37
CA GLU A 49 -5.49 -12.84 -5.63
C GLU A 49 -4.97 -11.50 -6.19
N GLU A 50 -3.96 -11.57 -7.08
CA GLU A 50 -3.36 -10.40 -7.72
C GLU A 50 -4.37 -9.62 -8.58
N ALA A 51 -5.39 -10.30 -9.11
CA ALA A 51 -6.46 -9.67 -9.89
C ALA A 51 -7.36 -8.73 -9.05
N ASP A 52 -7.52 -8.99 -7.75
CA ASP A 52 -8.26 -8.08 -6.85
C ASP A 52 -7.49 -6.77 -6.65
N LEU A 53 -6.18 -6.90 -6.43
CA LEU A 53 -5.26 -5.78 -6.30
C LEU A 53 -5.22 -4.95 -7.59
N GLU A 54 -5.14 -5.59 -8.76
CA GLU A 54 -5.19 -4.93 -10.06
C GLU A 54 -6.46 -4.08 -10.19
N LYS A 55 -7.64 -4.67 -10.00
CA LYS A 55 -8.93 -3.95 -10.09
C LYS A 55 -8.99 -2.74 -9.16
N GLU A 56 -8.45 -2.85 -7.95
CA GLU A 56 -8.42 -1.72 -7.01
C GLU A 56 -7.43 -0.63 -7.45
N ILE A 57 -6.30 -0.98 -8.04
CA ILE A 57 -5.37 0.00 -8.63
C ILE A 57 -6.02 0.69 -9.84
N GLU A 58 -6.66 -0.05 -10.74
CA GLU A 58 -7.31 0.50 -11.94
C GLU A 58 -8.39 1.52 -11.60
N LYS A 59 -9.18 1.30 -10.54
CA LYS A 59 -10.18 2.26 -10.05
C LYS A 59 -9.59 3.62 -9.64
N ARG A 60 -8.27 3.68 -9.41
CA ARG A 60 -7.53 4.88 -8.99
C ARG A 60 -6.74 5.50 -10.15
N ALA A 61 -6.91 4.98 -11.37
CA ALA A 61 -6.32 5.55 -12.57
C ALA A 61 -6.81 6.98 -12.81
N ASP A 62 -5.87 7.89 -12.95
CA ASP A 62 -6.12 9.29 -13.32
C ASP A 62 -5.15 9.67 -14.46
N PRO A 63 -5.66 9.96 -15.67
CA PRO A 63 -4.83 10.29 -16.82
C PRO A 63 -4.22 11.71 -16.76
N GLU A 64 -4.58 12.53 -15.77
CA GLU A 64 -4.08 13.90 -15.62
C GLU A 64 -3.26 14.11 -14.33
N ALA A 65 -3.18 13.09 -13.46
CA ALA A 65 -2.48 13.17 -12.19
C ALA A 65 -1.23 12.29 -12.10
N ILE A 66 -0.32 12.71 -11.23
CA ILE A 66 0.84 11.92 -10.81
C ILE A 66 0.41 11.17 -9.54
N VAL A 67 0.29 9.84 -9.61
CA VAL A 67 -0.31 9.04 -8.54
C VAL A 67 0.76 8.20 -7.83
N GLU A 68 0.80 8.25 -6.50
CA GLU A 68 1.47 7.28 -5.64
C GLU A 68 0.41 6.46 -4.90
N ILE A 69 0.45 5.14 -5.08
CA ILE A 69 -0.36 4.20 -4.30
C ILE A 69 0.56 3.50 -3.30
N ARG A 70 0.26 3.68 -2.02
CA ARG A 70 0.93 3.02 -0.89
C ARG A 70 0.12 1.81 -0.47
N LEU A 71 0.64 0.62 -0.75
CA LEU A 71 0.05 -0.65 -0.36
C LEU A 71 0.29 -0.84 1.14
N GLN A 72 -0.75 -1.10 1.91
CA GLN A 72 -0.70 -1.25 3.37
C GLN A 72 -1.50 -2.48 3.80
N GLY A 73 -1.27 -2.96 5.03
CA GLY A 73 -1.93 -4.18 5.52
C GLY A 73 -1.17 -5.44 5.10
N VAL A 74 -1.88 -6.57 4.98
CA VAL A 74 -1.25 -7.89 4.80
C VAL A 74 -1.80 -8.61 3.58
N PHE A 75 -0.94 -8.96 2.63
CA PHE A 75 -1.33 -9.80 1.51
C PHE A 75 -1.65 -11.23 1.94
N SER A 76 -2.67 -11.83 1.33
CA SER A 76 -2.94 -13.27 1.44
C SER A 76 -2.20 -14.10 0.39
N PHE A 77 -1.41 -13.44 -0.46
CA PHE A 77 -0.62 -13.98 -1.57
C PHE A 77 0.75 -13.28 -1.64
N LEU A 78 1.61 -13.70 -2.57
CA LEU A 78 2.90 -13.03 -2.83
C LEU A 78 2.81 -12.30 -4.18
N PRO A 79 2.54 -10.97 -4.19
CA PRO A 79 2.47 -10.20 -5.42
C PRO A 79 3.86 -10.01 -6.04
N ASN A 80 3.92 -9.97 -7.37
CA ASN A 80 5.08 -9.43 -8.07
C ASN A 80 4.86 -7.93 -8.33
N VAL A 81 5.07 -7.10 -7.30
CA VAL A 81 4.85 -5.65 -7.36
C VAL A 81 5.57 -4.97 -8.53
N PRO A 82 6.85 -5.30 -8.86
CA PRO A 82 7.50 -4.72 -10.04
C PRO A 82 6.79 -5.03 -11.36
N ASN A 83 6.37 -6.28 -11.56
CA ASN A 83 5.65 -6.68 -12.78
C ASN A 83 4.26 -6.03 -12.83
N LEU A 84 3.52 -6.04 -11.72
CA LEU A 84 2.24 -5.35 -11.58
C LEU A 84 2.37 -3.86 -11.93
N THR A 85 3.39 -3.19 -11.39
CA THR A 85 3.67 -1.78 -11.68
C THR A 85 3.90 -1.54 -13.17
N ALA A 86 4.67 -2.41 -13.84
CA ALA A 86 4.93 -2.28 -15.26
C ALA A 86 3.66 -2.40 -16.11
N ARG A 87 2.73 -3.31 -15.75
CA ARG A 87 1.42 -3.45 -16.41
C ARG A 87 0.53 -2.23 -16.18
N MET A 88 0.40 -1.82 -14.91
CA MET A 88 -0.57 -0.79 -14.52
C MET A 88 -0.14 0.62 -14.95
N LYS A 89 1.15 0.90 -15.10
CA LYS A 89 1.66 2.21 -15.55
C LYS A 89 1.04 2.71 -16.86
N GLN A 90 0.59 1.81 -17.74
CA GLN A 90 -0.03 2.19 -19.01
C GLN A 90 -1.41 2.86 -18.85
N GLN A 91 -2.05 2.71 -17.69
CA GLN A 91 -3.38 3.26 -17.41
C GLN A 91 -3.33 4.63 -16.71
N PHE A 92 -2.14 5.10 -16.34
CA PHE A 92 -1.92 6.33 -15.59
C PHE A 92 -1.05 7.29 -16.39
N TYR A 93 -1.14 8.58 -16.10
CA TYR A 93 -0.10 9.51 -16.55
C TYR A 93 1.25 9.19 -15.91
N HIS A 94 1.26 9.00 -14.58
CA HIS A 94 2.41 8.48 -13.83
C HIS A 94 1.90 7.70 -12.62
N LEU A 95 2.52 6.55 -12.37
CA LEU A 95 2.22 5.69 -11.22
C LEU A 95 3.49 5.29 -10.48
N GLU A 96 3.50 5.54 -9.18
CA GLU A 96 4.39 4.89 -8.22
C GLU A 96 3.60 3.96 -7.31
N LEU A 97 3.97 2.69 -7.30
CA LEU A 97 3.50 1.75 -6.28
C LEU A 97 4.59 1.61 -5.22
N LYS A 98 4.24 1.95 -3.97
CA LYS A 98 5.10 1.74 -2.80
C LYS A 98 4.52 0.60 -1.98
N ASP A 99 5.38 -0.36 -1.65
CA ASP A 99 5.03 -1.45 -0.77
C ASP A 99 5.36 -1.04 0.67
N ASP A 100 4.35 -0.56 1.38
CA ASP A 100 4.37 -0.32 2.82
C ASP A 100 3.60 -1.45 3.56
N THR A 101 3.47 -2.63 2.95
CA THR A 101 2.74 -3.73 3.56
C THR A 101 3.50 -4.33 4.72
N ASP A 102 2.75 -4.76 5.74
CA ASP A 102 3.30 -5.55 6.82
C ASP A 102 3.53 -6.96 6.29
N PHE A 103 4.68 -7.19 5.66
CA PHE A 103 5.27 -8.52 5.68
C PHE A 103 5.43 -8.86 7.16
N PHE A 104 4.74 -9.90 7.65
CA PHE A 104 4.92 -10.28 9.05
C PHE A 104 6.42 -10.45 9.31
N ASN A 105 6.98 -9.51 10.08
CA ASN A 105 8.40 -9.53 10.40
C ASN A 105 8.70 -10.87 11.05
N LEU A 106 9.59 -11.66 10.44
CA LEU A 106 9.91 -13.00 10.94
C LEU A 106 10.37 -12.96 12.40
N GLU A 107 11.02 -11.90 12.85
CA GLU A 107 11.39 -11.71 14.26
C GLU A 107 10.16 -11.49 15.16
N LEU A 108 9.21 -10.67 14.73
CA LEU A 108 7.94 -10.47 15.44
C LEU A 108 7.14 -11.77 15.54
N LEU A 109 7.05 -12.52 14.44
CA LEU A 109 6.41 -13.83 14.43
C LEU A 109 7.11 -14.83 15.33
N ARG A 110 8.45 -14.84 15.36
CA ARG A 110 9.23 -15.67 16.28
C ARG A 110 8.98 -15.28 17.73
N GLY A 111 8.82 -13.98 18.01
CA GLY A 111 8.40 -13.47 19.32
C GLY A 111 7.04 -14.05 19.74
N TRP A 112 6.01 -13.90 18.92
CA TRP A 112 4.69 -14.47 19.17
C TRP A 112 4.70 -16.01 19.22
N ALA A 113 5.61 -16.65 18.48
CA ALA A 113 5.81 -18.09 18.53
C ALA A 113 6.36 -18.57 19.89
N THR A 114 6.83 -17.68 20.78
CA THR A 114 7.20 -18.08 22.15
C THR A 114 5.99 -18.16 23.09
N GLU A 115 4.87 -17.55 22.72
CA GLU A 115 3.68 -17.49 23.56
C GLU A 115 3.09 -18.90 23.79
N PRO A 116 2.62 -19.22 25.01
CA PRO A 116 1.92 -20.47 25.30
C PRO A 116 0.44 -20.41 24.87
N THR A 117 0.17 -19.85 23.68
CA THR A 117 -1.16 -19.63 23.12
C THR A 117 -1.40 -20.51 21.88
N LEU A 118 -2.66 -20.59 21.42
CA LEU A 118 -2.99 -21.23 20.15
C LEU A 118 -2.21 -20.58 18.99
N ARG A 119 -2.15 -19.24 18.99
CA ARG A 119 -1.36 -18.44 18.05
C ARG A 119 0.11 -18.82 18.09
N GLY A 120 0.72 -18.84 19.28
CA GLY A 120 2.11 -19.24 19.44
C GLY A 120 2.37 -20.67 18.95
N SER A 121 1.48 -21.61 19.25
CA SER A 121 1.62 -22.99 18.77
C SER A 121 1.49 -23.13 17.26
N PHE A 122 0.57 -22.38 16.64
CA PHE A 122 0.42 -22.33 15.19
C PHE A 122 1.69 -21.79 14.52
N LEU A 123 2.20 -20.65 15.03
CA LEU A 123 3.40 -20.00 14.54
C LEU A 123 4.63 -20.91 14.61
N ARG A 124 4.87 -21.60 15.74
CA ARG A 124 5.99 -22.56 15.86
C ARG A 124 5.94 -23.63 14.78
N ARG A 125 4.76 -24.20 14.50
CA ARG A 125 4.58 -25.24 13.49
C ARG A 125 4.82 -24.70 12.07
N MET A 126 4.27 -23.53 11.78
CA MET A 126 4.38 -22.94 10.43
C MET A 126 5.78 -22.41 10.14
N LEU A 127 6.44 -21.80 11.11
CA LEU A 127 7.84 -21.37 10.98
C LEU A 127 8.76 -22.57 10.77
N ASN A 128 8.60 -23.65 11.53
CA ASN A 128 9.36 -24.88 11.31
C ASN A 128 9.13 -25.44 9.90
N ARG A 129 7.86 -25.49 9.44
CA ARG A 129 7.54 -25.95 8.08
C ARG A 129 8.16 -25.07 6.99
N LEU A 130 8.27 -23.76 7.22
CA LEU A 130 8.91 -22.83 6.30
C LEU A 130 10.44 -23.02 6.28
N GLU A 131 11.05 -23.34 7.42
CA GLU A 131 12.49 -23.61 7.56
C GLU A 131 12.89 -24.96 6.94
N THR A 132 12.03 -25.98 7.04
CA THR A 132 12.31 -27.33 6.54
C THR A 132 11.84 -27.57 5.10
N ALA A 133 11.19 -26.59 4.45
CA ALA A 133 10.69 -26.72 3.09
C ALA A 133 11.87 -26.88 2.11
N GLY A 134 11.89 -28.00 1.38
CA GLY A 134 13.00 -28.32 0.47
C GLY A 134 12.85 -27.68 -0.91
N GLU A 135 11.61 -27.44 -1.35
CA GLU A 135 11.31 -26.86 -2.65
C GLU A 135 10.74 -25.44 -2.53
N GLU A 136 11.04 -24.59 -3.51
CA GLU A 136 10.54 -23.21 -3.56
C GLU A 136 9.00 -23.14 -3.57
N LYS A 137 8.36 -24.10 -4.24
CA LYS A 137 6.89 -24.21 -4.25
C LYS A 137 6.34 -24.56 -2.87
N GLU A 138 6.98 -25.48 -2.15
CA GLU A 138 6.57 -25.87 -0.80
C GLU A 138 6.76 -24.72 0.18
N ARG A 139 7.90 -24.02 0.08
CA ARG A 139 8.21 -22.83 0.88
C ARG A 139 7.18 -21.73 0.65
N LYS A 140 6.79 -21.49 -0.60
CA LYS A 140 5.72 -20.56 -0.97
C LYS A 140 4.38 -20.93 -0.33
N ILE A 141 3.99 -22.21 -0.38
CA ILE A 141 2.75 -22.69 0.24
C ILE A 141 2.79 -22.53 1.76
N ALA A 142 3.90 -22.91 2.40
CA ALA A 142 4.07 -22.76 3.85
C ALA A 142 3.99 -21.30 4.28
N TYR A 143 4.60 -20.40 3.51
CA TYR A 143 4.53 -18.97 3.74
C TYR A 143 3.11 -18.42 3.64
N LEU A 144 2.38 -18.76 2.57
CA LEU A 144 0.98 -18.30 2.41
C LEU A 144 0.05 -18.85 3.50
N ALA A 145 0.23 -20.11 3.89
CA ALA A 145 -0.52 -20.71 4.98
C ALA A 145 -0.23 -20.01 6.32
N LEU A 146 1.03 -19.60 6.56
CA LEU A 146 1.43 -18.80 7.71
C LEU A 146 0.69 -17.45 7.69
N LEU A 147 0.78 -16.69 6.59
CA LEU A 147 0.11 -15.38 6.46
C LEU A 147 -1.39 -15.47 6.71
N LYS A 148 -2.07 -16.41 6.03
CA LYS A 148 -3.53 -16.61 6.16
C LYS A 148 -3.91 -16.98 7.59
N GLY A 149 -3.16 -17.90 8.21
CA GLY A 149 -3.45 -18.33 9.57
C GLY A 149 -3.24 -17.23 10.61
N VAL A 150 -2.19 -16.42 10.49
CA VAL A 150 -1.98 -15.29 11.41
C VAL A 150 -3.08 -14.24 11.24
N SER A 151 -3.44 -13.88 10.00
CA SER A 151 -4.54 -12.93 9.73
C SER A 151 -5.88 -13.41 10.30
N ALA A 152 -6.18 -14.71 10.20
CA ALA A 152 -7.39 -15.28 10.79
C ALA A 152 -7.38 -15.25 12.33
N LEU A 153 -6.22 -15.54 12.94
CA LEU A 153 -6.09 -15.59 14.41
C LEU A 153 -6.06 -14.20 15.05
N THR A 154 -5.56 -13.17 14.37
CA THR A 154 -5.56 -11.79 14.88
C THR A 154 -6.93 -11.11 14.74
N LYS A 155 -7.73 -11.47 13.72
CA LYS A 155 -9.09 -10.95 13.55
C LYS A 155 -10.07 -11.45 14.62
N GLY A 156 -9.82 -12.61 15.23
CA GLY A 156 -10.66 -13.18 16.29
C GLY A 156 -10.44 -12.58 17.69
N GLU A 157 -9.48 -11.67 17.86
CA GLU A 157 -9.17 -10.99 19.13
C GLU A 157 -9.89 -9.62 19.27
N ARG A 158 -10.80 -9.26 18.34
CA ARG A 158 -11.60 -8.02 18.37
C ARG A 158 -13.07 -8.26 18.69
#